data_AF-A0A2V4WJZ3-F1
#
_entry.id   AF-A0A2V4WJZ3-F1
#
_cell.length_a   1.000
_cell.length_b   1.000
_cell.length_c   1.000
_cell.angle_alpha   90.00
_cell.angle_beta   90.00
_cell.angle_gamma   90.00
#
_symmetry.space_group_name_H-M   'P 1'
#
loop_
_entity.id
_entity.type
_entity.pdbx_description
1 polymer ?
#
loop_
_entity_poly.entity_id
_entity_poly.type
_entity_poly.pdbx_seq_one_letter_code
_entity_poly.pdbx_strand_id
1 'polypeptide(L)' 'MKKGWIIVLSLILLLGVTSSAYAHSGRLDKNGGHNCSAKSIKKGLCTGYHYHKKKK' A
#
# COMPACT_ATOMS: atom_id res chain seq x y z
N MET A 1 -34.60 -2.11 -16.23
CA MET A 1 -33.48 -2.37 -17.18
C MET A 1 -32.33 -1.37 -17.03
N LYS A 2 -32.52 -0.06 -17.34
CA LYS A 2 -31.43 0.94 -17.36
C LYS A 2 -30.71 1.15 -16.02
N LYS A 3 -31.43 1.15 -14.89
CA LYS A 3 -30.86 1.37 -13.54
C LYS A 3 -29.95 0.21 -13.08
N GLY A 4 -30.27 -1.02 -13.44
CA GLY A 4 -29.46 -2.19 -13.11
C GLY A 4 -28.09 -2.15 -13.80
N TRP A 5 -28.09 -1.68 -15.05
CA TRP A 5 -26.84 -1.47 -15.80
C TRP A 5 -25.95 -0.41 -15.16
N ILE A 6 -26.52 0.69 -14.65
CA ILE A 6 -25.76 1.72 -13.94
C ILE A 6 -25.11 1.12 -12.69
N ILE A 7 -25.84 0.32 -11.91
CA ILE A 7 -25.31 -0.33 -10.70
C ILE A 7 -24.15 -1.27 -11.04
N VAL A 8 -24.32 -2.10 -12.07
CA VAL A 8 -23.26 -3.02 -12.53
C VAL A 8 -22.03 -2.25 -13.01
N LEU A 9 -22.22 -1.17 -13.77
CA LEU A 9 -21.13 -0.33 -14.26
C LEU A 9 -20.36 0.35 -13.12
N SER A 10 -21.08 0.87 -12.12
CA SER A 10 -20.49 1.48 -10.93
C SER A 10 -19.67 0.46 -10.13
N LEU A 11 -20.17 -0.77 -9.98
CA LEU A 11 -19.46 -1.81 -9.24
C LEU A 11 -18.14 -2.21 -9.93
N ILE A 12 -18.16 -2.32 -11.26
CA ILE A 12 -16.94 -2.60 -12.05
C ILE A 12 -15.92 -1.46 -11.89
N LEU A 13 -16.37 -0.21 -11.91
CA LEU A 13 -15.49 0.95 -11.76
C LEU A 13 -14.82 0.99 -10.37
N LEU A 14 -15.55 0.65 -9.31
CA LEU A 14 -14.98 0.55 -7.95
C LEU A 14 -13.92 -0.55 -7.82
N LEU A 15 -14.12 -1.69 -8.49
CA LEU A 15 -13.13 -2.79 -8.47
C LEU A 15 -11.86 -2.44 -9.26
N GLY A 16 -11.93 -1.50 -10.20
CA GLY A 16 -10.80 -1.05 -11.02
C GLY A 16 -9.83 -0.12 -10.29
N VAL A 17 -10.26 0.57 -9.23
CA VAL A 17 -9.39 1.44 -8.40
C VAL A 17 -8.71 0.63 -7.30
N THR A 18 -7.78 -0.23 -7.69
CA THR A 18 -6.90 -0.89 -6.70
C THR A 18 -5.71 0.02 -6.39
N SER A 19 -5.48 0.31 -5.11
CA SER A 19 -4.30 1.05 -4.66
C SER A 19 -3.08 0.13 -4.70
N SER A 20 -2.06 0.49 -5.47
CA SER A 20 -0.78 -0.23 -5.51
C SER A 20 -0.02 -0.06 -4.19
N ALA A 21 0.03 -1.10 -3.37
CA ALA A 21 0.93 -1.16 -2.21
C ALA A 21 2.35 -1.44 -2.71
N TYR A 22 3.16 -0.39 -2.87
CA TYR A 22 4.55 -0.55 -3.30
C TYR A 22 5.38 -1.16 -2.18
N ALA A 23 5.80 -2.42 -2.36
CA ALA A 23 6.81 -3.04 -1.52
C ALA A 23 8.11 -2.22 -1.62
N HIS A 24 8.41 -1.45 -0.58
CA HIS A 24 9.64 -0.67 -0.49
C HIS A 24 10.80 -1.51 0.04
N SER A 25 12.01 -1.16 -0.38
CA SER A 25 13.24 -1.83 0.04
C SER A 25 13.48 -1.64 1.54
N GLY A 26 13.58 -2.74 2.28
CA GLY A 26 13.77 -2.75 3.73
C GLY A 26 13.41 -4.12 4.27
N ARG A 27 14.38 -5.05 4.30
CA ARG A 27 14.17 -6.35 4.94
C ARG A 27 13.94 -6.12 6.42
N LEU A 28 12.90 -6.74 6.97
CA LEU A 28 12.62 -6.65 8.40
C LEU A 28 13.78 -7.25 9.19
N ASP A 29 14.18 -6.56 10.25
CA ASP A 29 15.10 -7.07 11.25
C ASP A 29 14.35 -7.95 12.27
N LYS A 30 15.11 -8.50 13.24
CA LYS A 30 14.60 -9.41 14.28
C LYS A 30 13.50 -8.81 15.16
N ASN A 31 13.39 -7.49 15.23
CA ASN A 31 12.36 -6.80 15.99
C ASN A 31 11.09 -6.62 15.15
N GLY A 32 11.15 -6.76 13.83
CA GLY A 32 10.00 -6.59 12.93
C GLY A 32 9.86 -5.15 12.41
N GLY A 33 10.95 -4.38 12.39
CA GLY A 33 11.06 -3.11 11.66
C GLY A 33 12.24 -3.10 10.70
N HIS A 34 12.52 -1.97 10.07
CA HIS A 34 13.66 -1.78 9.19
C HIS A 34 14.09 -0.31 9.10
N ASN A 35 15.36 -0.05 8.79
CA ASN A 35 15.81 1.27 8.37
C ASN A 35 15.43 1.53 6.91
N CYS A 36 14.91 2.73 6.64
CA CYS A 36 14.61 3.17 5.29
C CYS A 36 15.87 3.26 4.43
N SER A 37 15.83 2.66 3.24
CA SER A 37 16.87 2.87 2.23
C SER A 37 16.92 4.34 1.79
N ALA A 38 18.12 4.84 1.46
CA ALA A 38 18.30 6.17 0.87
C ALA A 38 17.41 6.41 -0.36
N LYS A 39 17.15 5.37 -1.17
CA LYS A 39 16.24 5.45 -2.32
C LYS A 39 14.79 5.71 -1.91
N SER A 40 14.33 5.07 -0.82
CA SER A 40 12.97 5.24 -0.30
C SER A 40 12.79 6.62 0.34
N ILE A 41 13.82 7.11 1.05
CA ILE A 41 13.83 8.46 1.63
C ILE A 41 13.79 9.51 0.52
N LYS A 42 14.63 9.37 -0.53
CA LYS A 42 14.64 10.30 -1.69
C LYS A 42 13.29 10.39 -2.41
N LYS A 43 12.51 9.31 -2.38
CA LYS A 43 11.15 9.26 -2.97
C LYS A 43 10.06 9.77 -2.03
N GLY A 44 10.38 10.15 -0.78
CA GLY A 44 9.40 10.56 0.22
C GLY A 44 8.50 9.42 0.71
N LEU A 45 8.89 8.16 0.51
CA LEU A 45 8.05 7.00 0.86
C LEU A 45 8.15 6.60 2.33
N CYS A 46 9.25 6.94 3.00
CA CYS A 46 9.44 6.72 4.44
C CYS A 46 10.60 7.56 4.99
N THR A 47 10.69 7.66 6.31
CA THR A 47 11.73 8.41 7.03
C THR A 47 12.27 7.59 8.20
N GLY A 48 13.60 7.49 8.33
CA GLY A 48 14.24 6.85 9.49
C GLY A 48 13.98 5.34 9.60
N TYR A 49 13.70 4.86 10.82
CA TYR A 49 13.36 3.48 11.11
C TYR A 49 11.83 3.27 11.13
N HIS A 50 11.36 2.22 10.46
CA HIS A 50 9.95 1.92 10.27
C HIS A 50 9.61 0.53 10.82
N TYR A 51 8.64 0.44 11.72
CA TYR A 51 8.16 -0.80 12.31
C TYR A 51 6.96 -1.39 11.53
N HIS A 52 6.98 -2.70 11.25
CA HIS A 52 5.92 -3.44 10.52
C HIS A 52 5.14 -4.43 11.40
N LYS A 53 5.05 -4.16 12.70
CA LYS A 53 4.30 -5.02 13.63
C LYS A 53 2.91 -4.47 13.82
N LYS A 54 1.91 -5.14 13.26
CA LYS A 54 0.56 -5.09 13.83
C LYS A 54 0.59 -5.87 15.15
N LYS A 55 0.12 -5.26 16.24
CA LYS A 55 -0.11 -5.98 17.51
C LYS A 55 -1.07 -7.16 17.22
N LYS A 56 -0.76 -8.32 17.79
CA LYS A 56 -1.73 -9.42 17.93
C LYS A 56 -2.88 -8.96 18.81
#